data_AF-A0A6I3DNS9-F1
#
_entry.id   AF-A0A6I3DNS9-F1
#
_cell.length_a   1.000
_cell.length_b   1.000
_cell.length_c   1.000
_cell.angle_alpha   90.00
_cell.angle_beta   90.00
_cell.angle_gamma   90.00
#
_symmetry.space_group_name_H-M   'P 1'
#
loop_
_entity.id
_entity.type
_entity.pdbx_description
1 polymer ?
#
loop_
_entity_poly.entity_id
_entity_poly.type
_entity_poly.pdbx_seq_one_letter_code
_entity_poly.pdbx_strand_id
1 'polypeptide(L)'
;MIEPRQISFDKEAIAALSQIVGIMTDQVQLAERHTRWNVEHLIDLDERLFSHEDGQPITLGIEDAALLLEGMAFTEIMSVEFPWFEMVQWTTDFVTTELRQHWTQEEWEAFAGRDQ
;
A
#
# COMPACT_ATOMS: atom_id res chain seq x y z
N MET A 1 -11.11 -14.64 9.99
CA MET A 1 -11.20 -13.45 9.11
C MET A 1 -10.69 -12.28 9.93
N ILE A 2 -9.76 -11.48 9.40
CA ILE A 2 -9.28 -10.28 10.10
C ILE A 2 -10.17 -9.15 9.58
N GLU A 3 -10.84 -8.44 10.48
CA GLU A 3 -11.81 -7.42 10.08
C GLU A 3 -11.11 -6.19 9.49
N PRO A 4 -11.68 -5.56 8.45
CA PRO A 4 -11.21 -4.27 7.95
C PRO A 4 -11.32 -3.17 9.00
N ARG A 5 -10.45 -2.17 8.89
CA ARG A 5 -10.38 -1.03 9.82
C ARG A 5 -10.73 0.27 9.09
N GLN A 6 -11.45 1.14 9.79
CA GLN A 6 -11.64 2.53 9.39
C GLN A 6 -10.44 3.33 9.85
N ILE A 7 -9.68 3.89 8.92
CA ILE A 7 -8.46 4.63 9.22
C ILE A 7 -8.60 6.04 8.66
N SER A 8 -8.34 7.04 9.51
CA SER A 8 -8.28 8.43 9.10
C SER A 8 -6.83 8.77 8.76
N PHE A 9 -6.60 9.20 7.52
CA PHE A 9 -5.32 9.70 7.06
C PHE A 9 -5.44 11.18 6.74
N ASP A 10 -4.32 11.89 6.88
CA ASP A 10 -4.19 13.22 6.31
C ASP A 10 -4.16 13.15 4.78
N LYS A 11 -4.48 14.27 4.14
CA LYS A 11 -4.58 14.36 2.67
C LYS A 11 -3.28 13.94 1.97
N GLU A 12 -2.15 14.32 2.53
CA GLU A 12 -0.82 14.00 2.02
C GLU A 12 -0.56 12.49 2.08
N ALA A 13 -1.03 11.80 3.12
CA ALA A 13 -0.90 10.36 3.25
C ALA A 13 -1.77 9.64 2.21
N ILE A 14 -3.04 10.05 2.01
CA ILE A 14 -3.88 9.49 0.93
C ILE A 14 -3.24 9.70 -0.44
N ALA A 15 -2.69 10.89 -0.70
CA ALA A 15 -2.01 11.18 -1.96
C ALA A 15 -0.78 10.29 -2.17
N ALA A 16 0.03 10.07 -1.12
CA ALA A 16 1.16 9.15 -1.18
C ALA A 16 0.71 7.71 -1.46
N LEU A 17 -0.29 7.20 -0.72
CA LEU A 17 -0.89 5.88 -0.93
C LEU A 17 -1.40 5.69 -2.36
N SER A 18 -2.11 6.68 -2.90
CA SER A 18 -2.60 6.66 -4.28
C SER A 18 -1.44 6.66 -5.29
N GLN A 19 -0.36 7.42 -5.05
CA GLN A 19 0.82 7.41 -5.93
C GLN A 19 1.50 6.04 -5.97
N ILE A 20 1.62 5.37 -4.81
CA ILE A 20 2.23 4.03 -4.72
C ILE A 20 1.42 3.03 -5.52
N VAL A 21 0.10 3.03 -5.33
CA VAL A 21 -0.81 2.14 -6.06
C VAL A 21 -0.78 2.45 -7.56
N GLY A 22 -0.73 3.72 -7.95
CA GLY A 22 -0.56 4.14 -9.35
C GLY A 22 0.71 3.58 -9.98
N ILE A 23 1.86 3.67 -9.29
CA ILE A 23 3.14 3.09 -9.75
C ILE A 23 3.03 1.57 -9.93
N MET A 24 2.39 0.88 -8.97
CA MET A 24 2.18 -0.56 -9.06
C MET A 24 1.29 -0.93 -10.24
N THR A 25 0.20 -0.19 -10.47
CA THR A 25 -0.74 -0.40 -11.57
C THR A 25 -0.05 -0.18 -12.92
N ASP A 26 0.74 0.89 -13.06
CA ASP A 26 1.55 1.14 -14.25
C ASP A 26 2.52 -0.02 -14.51
N GLN A 27 3.19 -0.52 -13.48
CA GLN A 27 4.10 -1.66 -13.60
C GLN A 27 3.37 -2.93 -14.04
N VAL A 28 2.16 -3.20 -13.53
CA VAL A 28 1.34 -4.35 -13.93
C VAL A 28 1.01 -4.27 -15.42
N GLN A 29 0.66 -3.07 -15.92
CA GLN A 29 0.34 -2.85 -17.33
C GLN A 29 1.57 -3.01 -18.24
N LEU A 30 2.75 -2.57 -17.77
CA LEU A 30 4.00 -2.67 -18.52
C LEU A 30 4.60 -4.09 -18.54
N ALA A 31 4.41 -4.88 -17.48
CA ALA A 31 5.11 -6.16 -17.28
C ALA A 31 4.53 -7.38 -18.04
N GLU A 32 3.56 -7.16 -18.93
CA GLU A 32 2.89 -8.09 -19.86
C GLU A 32 2.39 -9.47 -19.35
N ARG A 33 2.77 -10.04 -18.19
CA ARG A 33 2.10 -11.24 -17.60
C ARG A 33 2.56 -11.77 -16.23
N HIS A 34 3.61 -11.27 -15.59
CA HIS A 34 4.06 -11.84 -14.30
C HIS A 34 4.31 -10.77 -13.25
N THR A 35 3.27 -10.46 -12.50
CA THR A 35 3.37 -9.66 -11.28
C THR A 35 3.04 -10.58 -10.11
N ARG A 36 3.74 -10.39 -8.98
CA ARG A 36 3.44 -11.11 -7.74
C ARG A 36 2.15 -10.61 -7.07
N TRP A 37 1.62 -9.47 -7.52
CA TRP A 37 0.47 -8.82 -6.91
C TRP A 37 -0.84 -9.34 -7.49
N ASN A 38 -1.86 -9.40 -6.63
CA ASN A 38 -3.23 -9.62 -7.06
C ASN A 38 -3.75 -8.37 -7.78
N VAL A 39 -3.92 -8.47 -9.11
CA VAL A 39 -4.30 -7.34 -9.97
C VAL A 39 -5.72 -6.85 -9.71
N GLU A 40 -6.66 -7.75 -9.46
CA GLU A 40 -8.05 -7.36 -9.15
C GLU A 40 -8.08 -6.54 -7.85
N HIS A 41 -7.38 -7.03 -6.83
CA HIS A 41 -7.29 -6.35 -5.56
C HIS A 41 -6.56 -5.00 -5.65
N LEU A 42 -5.52 -4.90 -6.47
CA LEU A 42 -4.83 -3.64 -6.72
C LEU A 42 -5.74 -2.59 -7.37
N ILE A 43 -6.55 -2.98 -8.35
CA ILE A 43 -7.50 -2.09 -9.03
C ILE A 43 -8.58 -1.62 -8.05
N ASP A 44 -9.13 -2.53 -7.24
CA ASP A 44 -10.14 -2.20 -6.23
C ASP A 44 -9.62 -1.20 -5.19
N LEU A 45 -8.35 -1.34 -4.79
CA LEU A 45 -7.70 -0.42 -3.86
C LEU A 45 -7.43 0.94 -4.50
N ASP A 46 -7.00 0.96 -5.77
CA ASP A 46 -6.78 2.19 -6.54
C ASP A 46 -8.06 3.03 -6.66
N GLU A 47 -9.17 2.40 -7.05
CA GLU A 47 -10.46 3.07 -7.15
C GLU A 47 -10.92 3.63 -5.80
N ARG A 48 -10.69 2.90 -4.70
CA ARG A 48 -11.06 3.33 -3.35
C ARG A 48 -10.24 4.51 -2.86
N LEU A 49 -8.95 4.55 -3.17
CA LEU A 49 -8.08 5.68 -2.85
C LEU A 49 -8.41 6.89 -3.73
N PHE A 50 -8.69 6.67 -5.02
CA PHE A 50 -9.04 7.73 -5.96
C PHE A 50 -10.38 8.40 -5.63
N SER A 51 -11.38 7.61 -5.23
CA SER A 51 -12.71 8.09 -4.83
C SER A 51 -12.80 8.59 -3.39
N HIS A 52 -11.68 8.57 -2.65
CA HIS A 52 -11.66 8.98 -1.25
C HIS A 52 -12.01 10.47 -1.08
N GLU A 53 -12.91 10.78 -0.15
CA GLU A 53 -13.29 12.14 0.20
C GLU A 53 -12.40 12.69 1.31
N ASP A 54 -11.82 13.89 1.09
CA ASP A 54 -10.97 14.59 2.06
C ASP A 54 -11.63 14.65 3.45
N GLY A 55 -10.95 14.11 4.47
CA GLY A 55 -11.38 14.14 5.86
C GLY A 55 -12.35 13.03 6.28
N GLN A 56 -12.70 12.11 5.38
CA GLN A 56 -13.40 10.88 5.74
C GLN A 56 -12.40 9.77 6.12
N PRO A 57 -12.79 8.79 6.94
CA PRO A 57 -11.99 7.58 7.10
C PRO A 57 -12.08 6.71 5.83
N ILE A 58 -11.00 5.99 5.52
CA ILE A 58 -10.97 4.95 4.49
C ILE A 58 -11.06 3.57 5.13
N THR A 59 -11.76 2.65 4.46
CA THR A 59 -11.82 1.25 4.88
C THR A 59 -10.64 0.48 4.29
N LEU A 60 -9.75 -0.05 5.12
CA LEU A 60 -8.63 -0.90 4.69
C LEU A 60 -8.65 -2.24 5.42
N GLY A 61 -8.51 -3.33 4.65
CA GLY A 61 -8.17 -4.66 5.15
C GLY A 61 -6.67 -4.82 5.41
N ILE A 62 -6.30 -5.91 6.09
CA ILE A 62 -4.88 -6.22 6.31
C ILE A 62 -4.20 -6.57 4.98
N GLU A 63 -4.96 -7.10 4.03
CA GLU A 63 -4.54 -7.35 2.65
C GLU A 63 -4.22 -6.03 1.93
N ASP A 64 -5.05 -4.98 2.10
CA ASP A 64 -4.80 -3.66 1.52
C ASP A 64 -3.49 -3.09 2.07
N ALA A 65 -3.29 -3.18 3.39
CA ALA A 65 -2.07 -2.72 4.03
C ALA A 65 -0.84 -3.51 3.56
N ALA A 66 -0.93 -4.84 3.45
CA ALA A 66 0.16 -5.67 2.93
C ALA A 66 0.54 -5.27 1.50
N LEU A 67 -0.46 -5.07 0.63
CA LEU A 67 -0.23 -4.65 -0.75
C LEU A 67 0.46 -3.29 -0.84
N LEU A 68 0.04 -2.32 -0.02
CA LEU A 68 0.66 -0.99 0.07
C LEU A 68 2.11 -1.07 0.56
N LEU A 69 2.38 -1.91 1.57
CA LEU A 69 3.74 -2.14 2.08
C LEU A 69 4.66 -2.77 1.02
N GLU A 70 4.13 -3.71 0.24
CA GLU A 70 4.87 -4.28 -0.89
C GLU A 70 5.13 -3.26 -2.01
N GLY A 71 4.16 -2.40 -2.28
CA GLY A 71 4.28 -1.28 -3.21
C GLY A 71 5.35 -0.29 -2.78
N MET A 72 5.43 -0.01 -1.48
CA MET A 72 6.49 0.83 -0.90
C MET A 72 7.86 0.20 -1.09
N ALA A 73 8.02 -1.06 -0.70
CA ALA A 73 9.30 -1.76 -0.87
C ALA A 73 9.73 -1.82 -2.35
N PHE A 74 8.77 -2.02 -3.27
CA PHE A 74 9.04 -1.97 -4.70
C PHE A 74 9.50 -0.58 -5.15
N THR A 75 8.78 0.47 -4.76
CA THR A 75 9.09 1.85 -5.14
C THR A 75 10.44 2.28 -4.59
N GLU A 76 10.78 1.89 -3.36
CA GLU A 76 12.09 2.12 -2.76
C GLU A 76 13.20 1.49 -3.61
N ILE A 77 13.10 0.19 -3.93
CA ILE A 77 14.08 -0.53 -4.77
C ILE A 77 14.24 0.12 -6.14
N MET A 78 13.13 0.47 -6.79
CA MET A 78 13.15 1.12 -8.10
C MET A 78 13.75 2.53 -8.04
N SER A 79 13.68 3.20 -6.88
CA SER A 79 14.16 4.56 -6.70
C SER A 79 15.66 4.68 -6.35
N VAL A 80 16.36 3.56 -6.07
CA VAL A 80 17.75 3.53 -5.57
C VAL A 80 18.75 4.34 -6.41
N GLU A 81 18.60 4.34 -7.74
CA GLU A 81 19.51 5.05 -8.64
C GLU A 81 19.14 6.52 -8.87
N PHE A 82 18.05 6.99 -8.27
CA PHE A 82 17.52 8.32 -8.51
C PHE A 82 17.93 9.32 -7.42
N PRO A 83 18.13 10.61 -7.75
CA PRO A 83 18.54 11.64 -6.79
C PRO A 83 17.58 11.87 -5.61
N TRP A 84 16.34 11.38 -5.70
CA TRP A 84 15.30 11.53 -4.67
C TRP A 84 15.11 10.29 -3.80
N PHE A 85 15.99 9.29 -3.90
CA PHE A 85 15.93 8.05 -3.12
C PHE A 85 15.73 8.28 -1.62
N GLU A 86 16.49 9.21 -1.02
CA GLU A 86 16.39 9.51 0.42
C GLU A 86 14.99 9.99 0.83
N MET A 87 14.29 10.72 -0.04
CA MET A 87 12.90 11.15 0.21
C MET A 87 11.92 9.97 0.12
N VAL A 88 12.17 9.02 -0.78
CA VAL A 88 11.36 7.80 -0.92
C VAL A 88 11.56 6.90 0.29
N GLN A 89 12.80 6.73 0.76
CA GLN A 89 13.10 5.96 1.95
C GLN A 89 12.40 6.51 3.18
N TRP A 90 12.45 7.84 3.39
CA TRP A 90 11.75 8.48 4.50
C TRP A 90 10.22 8.27 4.43
N THR A 91 9.64 8.40 3.23
CA THR A 91 8.21 8.15 3.00
C THR A 91 7.85 6.69 3.25
N THR A 92 8.75 5.76 2.89
CA THR A 92 8.62 4.31 3.11
C THR A 92 8.54 3.98 4.59
N ASP A 93 9.47 4.51 5.38
CA ASP A 93 9.49 4.27 6.82
C ASP A 93 8.23 4.86 7.49
N PHE A 94 7.80 6.05 7.07
CA PHE A 94 6.58 6.69 7.57
C PHE A 94 5.33 5.87 7.24
N VAL A 95 5.08 5.58 5.96
CA VAL A 95 3.91 4.81 5.52
C VAL A 95 3.91 3.42 6.14
N THR A 96 5.08 2.79 6.24
CA THR A 96 5.21 1.47 6.86
C THR A 96 4.80 1.50 8.32
N THR A 97 5.30 2.48 9.08
CA THR A 97 4.97 2.63 10.49
C THR A 97 3.48 2.93 10.69
N GLU A 98 2.95 3.88 9.91
CA GLU A 98 1.57 4.33 10.03
C GLU A 98 0.56 3.25 9.62
N LEU A 99 0.83 2.47 8.58
CA LEU A 99 -0.04 1.36 8.19
C LEU A 99 0.06 0.17 9.14
N ARG A 100 1.29 -0.19 9.54
CA ARG A 100 1.56 -1.41 10.32
C ARG A 100 0.93 -1.39 11.71
N GLN A 101 0.88 -0.22 12.36
CA GLN A 101 0.38 -0.08 13.73
C GLN A 101 -1.11 -0.40 13.87
N HIS A 102 -1.88 -0.40 12.77
CA HIS A 102 -3.31 -0.60 12.84
C HIS A 102 -3.70 -2.03 13.20
N TRP A 103 -2.86 -3.04 12.96
CA TRP A 103 -3.13 -4.44 13.34
C TRP A 103 -2.08 -4.98 14.32
N THR A 104 -2.51 -5.88 15.21
CA THR A 104 -1.63 -6.49 16.22
C THR A 104 -0.65 -7.45 15.58
N GLN A 105 0.43 -7.78 16.30
CA GLN A 105 1.40 -8.76 15.83
C GLN A 105 0.73 -10.12 15.52
N GLU A 106 -0.21 -10.58 16.34
CA GLU A 106 -0.93 -11.83 16.10
C GLU A 106 -1.79 -11.79 14.84
N GLU A 107 -2.39 -10.64 14.51
CA GLU A 107 -3.16 -10.48 13.27
C GLU A 107 -2.25 -10.55 12.04
N TRP A 108 -1.07 -9.93 12.08
CA TRP A 108 -0.09 -10.02 11.01
C TRP A 108 0.47 -11.43 10.85
N GLU A 109 0.76 -12.13 11.94
CA GLU A 109 1.18 -13.53 11.91
C GLU A 109 0.08 -14.43 11.35
N ALA A 110 -1.17 -14.21 11.76
CA ALA A 110 -2.32 -14.95 11.25
C ALA A 110 -2.61 -14.66 9.77
N PHE A 111 -2.28 -13.47 9.26
CA PHE A 111 -2.33 -13.16 7.84
C PHE A 111 -1.21 -13.84 7.07
N ALA A 112 0.05 -13.70 7.52
CA ALA A 112 1.21 -14.31 6.90
C ALA A 112 1.12 -15.85 6.83
N GLY A 113 0.48 -16.48 7.81
CA GLY A 113 0.21 -17.93 7.81
C GLY A 113 -0.91 -18.38 6.86
N ARG A 114 -1.68 -17.47 6.25
CA ARG A 114 -2.70 -17.77 5.22
C ARG A 114 -2.17 -17.63 3.81
N ASP A 115 -1.12 -16.83 3.63
CA ASP A 115 -0.50 -16.52 2.34
C ASP A 115 0.63 -17.51 1.96
N GLN A 116 0.82 -18.56 2.78
CA GLN A 116 1.68 -19.73 2.53
C GLN A 116 0.86 -20.94 2.07
#